data_AF-Q72I77-F1
#
_entry.id   AF-Q72I77-F1
#
_cell.length_a   1.000
_cell.length_b   1.000
_cell.length_c   1.000
_cell.angle_alpha   90.00
_cell.angle_beta   90.00
_cell.angle_gamma   90.00
#
_symmetry.space_group_name_H-M   'P 1'
#
loop_
_entity.id
_entity.type
_entity.pdbx_description
1 polymer ?
#
loop_
_entity_poly.entity_id
_entity_poly.type
_entity_poly.pdbx_seq_one_letter_code
_entity_poly.pdbx_strand_id
1 'polypeptide(L)'
;MLVVPARLHRWPPEVQDLFGREGPLVLEIGFGDGRFTAELARSRPDWLVLGAEVSAASVLRALRRMRREGLANVRLYHGQGPFALRNLVLPGTLDQVIVNFPDPWPKKRHQERRLLREAFFRRLSTRLKSGGSLLLTTDHEGYFRFALEEAERTGLYRVEVRPPPEAHLRTKYALKWKEAGRTFFHAAFIKLREDPAPWPPLRRYDVAHALLSGELPQDLALEKTAVRLKEGVAVFLEVARGKEGFYVLTHVEEEDLTQDLLLEVRKSARGVYAGVSRFGSPLITEAVKGAVRALVDRLEAHGLEVVQDHT
;
A
#
# COMPACT_ATOMS: atom_id res chain seq x y z
N MET A 1 -3.13 -15.75 6.01
CA MET A 1 -2.46 -14.79 6.92
C MET A 1 -1.84 -13.63 6.16
N LEU A 2 -0.86 -13.84 5.28
CA LEU A 2 -0.41 -12.79 4.35
C LEU A 2 -1.50 -12.52 3.32
N VAL A 3 -1.91 -11.26 3.17
CA VAL A 3 -2.84 -10.78 2.15
C VAL A 3 -2.02 -10.41 0.92
N VAL A 4 -2.33 -11.05 -0.20
CA VAL A 4 -1.74 -10.74 -1.50
C VAL A 4 -2.86 -10.13 -2.35
N PRO A 5 -2.92 -8.80 -2.49
CA PRO A 5 -4.06 -8.13 -3.11
C PRO A 5 -4.38 -8.63 -4.53
N ALA A 6 -3.36 -9.02 -5.31
CA ALA A 6 -3.54 -9.56 -6.67
C ALA A 6 -4.30 -10.89 -6.71
N ARG A 7 -4.35 -11.63 -5.59
CA ARG A 7 -5.05 -12.92 -5.48
C ARG A 7 -6.46 -12.79 -4.90
N LEU A 8 -6.89 -11.58 -4.56
CA LEU A 8 -8.25 -11.33 -4.11
C LEU A 8 -9.20 -11.28 -5.32
N HIS A 9 -10.38 -11.87 -5.17
CA HIS A 9 -11.38 -11.92 -6.23
C HIS A 9 -12.07 -10.55 -6.42
N ARG A 10 -12.21 -9.77 -5.34
CA ARG A 10 -12.81 -8.41 -5.33
C ARG A 10 -11.98 -7.44 -4.51
N TRP A 11 -12.09 -6.15 -4.84
CA TRP A 11 -11.49 -5.04 -4.09
C TRP A 11 -12.54 -3.95 -3.77
N PRO A 12 -12.62 -3.48 -2.52
CA PRO A 12 -12.09 -4.13 -1.33
C PRO A 12 -12.73 -5.52 -1.08
N PRO A 13 -12.01 -6.46 -0.46
CA PRO A 13 -12.57 -7.75 -0.04
C PRO A 13 -13.58 -7.59 1.10
N GLU A 14 -14.50 -8.54 1.24
CA GLU A 14 -15.31 -8.60 2.46
C GLU A 14 -14.44 -8.98 3.66
N VAL A 15 -14.85 -8.53 4.85
CA VAL A 15 -14.16 -8.90 6.10
C VAL A 15 -14.15 -10.42 6.28
N GLN A 16 -15.26 -11.09 5.95
CA GLN A 16 -15.37 -12.53 6.00
C GLN A 16 -14.40 -13.24 5.04
N ASP A 17 -14.14 -12.70 3.86
CA ASP A 17 -13.19 -13.29 2.90
C ASP A 17 -11.76 -13.22 3.40
N LEU A 18 -11.41 -12.15 4.12
CA LEU A 18 -10.08 -12.00 4.70
C LEU A 18 -9.92 -12.90 5.93
N PHE A 19 -10.89 -12.92 6.84
CA PHE A 19 -10.71 -13.49 8.18
C PHE A 19 -11.41 -14.82 8.41
N GLY A 20 -12.39 -15.20 7.58
CA GLY A 20 -13.26 -16.37 7.76
C GLY A 20 -14.42 -16.14 8.74
N ARG A 21 -14.57 -14.92 9.25
CA ARG A 21 -15.62 -14.49 10.20
C ARG A 21 -15.77 -12.97 10.17
N GLU A 22 -16.80 -12.48 10.81
CA GLU A 22 -17.00 -11.05 11.11
C GLU A 22 -16.46 -10.67 12.50
N GLY A 23 -16.33 -9.38 12.75
CA GLY A 23 -15.90 -8.82 14.04
C GLY A 23 -15.41 -7.37 13.90
N PRO A 24 -15.10 -6.69 15.02
CA PRO A 24 -14.51 -5.36 14.99
C PRO A 24 -13.20 -5.36 14.21
N LEU A 25 -13.10 -4.52 13.18
CA LEU A 25 -11.95 -4.45 12.29
C LEU A 25 -11.01 -3.32 12.71
N VAL A 26 -9.72 -3.66 12.85
CA VAL A 26 -8.65 -2.72 13.12
C VAL A 26 -7.61 -2.75 12.02
N LEU A 27 -7.18 -1.58 11.58
CA LEU A 27 -6.03 -1.41 10.69
C LEU A 27 -4.85 -0.82 11.48
N GLU A 28 -3.77 -1.58 11.61
CA GLU A 28 -2.49 -1.06 12.12
C GLU A 28 -1.58 -0.67 10.95
N ILE A 29 -1.20 0.61 10.85
CA ILE A 29 -0.28 1.10 9.82
C ILE A 29 1.12 1.26 10.41
N GLY A 30 2.10 0.59 9.83
CA GLY A 30 3.48 0.57 10.30
C GLY A 30 3.67 -0.33 11.51
N PHE A 31 3.20 -1.57 11.44
CA PHE A 31 3.23 -2.50 12.57
C PHE A 31 4.63 -2.95 13.00
N GLY A 32 5.67 -2.67 12.20
CA GLY A 32 7.05 -3.01 12.51
C GLY A 32 7.25 -4.51 12.71
N ASP A 33 7.84 -4.92 13.83
CA ASP A 33 8.10 -6.34 14.10
C ASP A 33 6.87 -7.15 14.57
N GLY A 34 5.68 -6.52 14.55
CA GLY A 34 4.39 -7.15 14.84
C GLY A 34 4.15 -7.44 16.32
N ARG A 35 4.99 -6.94 17.25
CA ARG A 35 4.78 -7.21 18.69
C ARG A 35 3.49 -6.58 19.22
N PHE A 36 3.18 -5.36 18.78
CA PHE A 36 1.95 -4.68 19.16
C PHE A 36 0.75 -5.38 18.55
N THR A 37 0.80 -5.71 17.26
CA THR A 37 -0.22 -6.50 16.56
C THR A 37 -0.53 -7.80 17.31
N ALA A 38 0.50 -8.53 17.74
CA ALA A 38 0.32 -9.79 18.46
C ALA A 38 -0.31 -9.59 19.83
N GLU A 39 0.12 -8.57 20.56
CA GLU A 39 -0.45 -8.22 21.86
C GLU A 39 -1.91 -7.81 21.75
N LEU A 40 -2.24 -6.94 20.79
CA LEU A 40 -3.61 -6.52 20.49
C LEU A 40 -4.47 -7.74 20.17
N ALA A 41 -4.03 -8.58 19.23
CA ALA A 41 -4.74 -9.77 18.79
C ALA A 41 -4.99 -10.79 19.92
N ARG A 42 -4.03 -10.95 20.86
CA ARG A 42 -4.20 -11.79 22.06
C ARG A 42 -5.16 -11.18 23.07
N SER A 43 -5.08 -9.86 23.28
CA SER A 43 -5.91 -9.16 24.26
C SER A 43 -7.36 -8.97 23.80
N ARG A 44 -7.61 -9.03 22.49
CA ARG A 44 -8.92 -8.88 21.83
C ARG A 44 -9.13 -10.00 20.80
N PRO A 45 -9.34 -11.25 21.24
CA PRO A 45 -9.53 -12.38 20.32
C PRO A 45 -10.81 -12.27 19.48
N ASP A 46 -11.75 -11.41 19.86
CA ASP A 46 -12.95 -11.04 19.10
C ASP A 46 -12.65 -10.04 17.96
N TRP A 47 -11.56 -9.28 18.05
CA TRP A 47 -11.18 -8.29 17.04
C TRP A 47 -10.44 -8.94 15.87
N LEU A 48 -10.50 -8.29 14.71
CA LEU A 48 -9.84 -8.66 13.47
C LEU A 48 -8.78 -7.61 13.14
N VAL A 49 -7.52 -8.00 13.11
CA VAL A 49 -6.40 -7.05 12.92
C VAL A 49 -5.81 -7.21 11.52
N LEU A 50 -5.95 -6.17 10.71
CA LEU A 50 -5.22 -6.00 9.44
C LEU A 50 -3.99 -5.13 9.71
N GLY A 51 -2.79 -5.67 9.53
CA GLY A 51 -1.55 -4.91 9.62
C GLY A 51 -1.00 -4.55 8.24
N ALA A 52 -0.59 -3.31 8.02
CA ALA A 52 0.16 -2.87 6.85
C ALA A 52 1.59 -2.44 7.22
N GLU A 53 2.59 -2.94 6.51
CA GLU A 53 4.01 -2.62 6.73
C GLU A 53 4.79 -2.68 5.41
N VAL A 54 5.68 -1.71 5.20
CA VAL A 54 6.47 -1.56 3.97
C VAL A 54 7.78 -2.35 4.01
N SER A 55 8.31 -2.65 5.20
CA SER A 55 9.52 -3.44 5.36
C SER A 55 9.24 -4.94 5.28
N ALA A 56 9.67 -5.58 4.18
CA ALA A 56 9.59 -7.04 4.01
C ALA A 56 10.20 -7.82 5.20
N ALA A 57 11.32 -7.33 5.76
CA ALA A 57 11.96 -7.96 6.92
C ALA A 57 11.06 -7.93 8.17
N SER A 58 10.38 -6.80 8.40
CA SER A 58 9.40 -6.62 9.47
C SER A 58 8.17 -7.53 9.26
N VAL A 59 7.61 -7.58 8.05
CA VAL A 59 6.51 -8.48 7.68
C VAL A 59 6.86 -9.94 7.96
N LEU A 60 8.06 -10.39 7.57
CA LEU A 60 8.50 -11.78 7.82
C LEU A 60 8.68 -12.09 9.31
N ARG A 61 9.14 -11.13 10.12
CA ARG A 61 9.22 -11.28 11.58
C ARG A 61 7.82 -11.39 12.19
N ALA A 62 6.90 -10.53 11.78
CA ALA A 62 5.51 -10.55 12.23
C ALA A 62 4.81 -11.86 11.83
N LEU A 63 4.93 -12.32 10.58
CA LEU A 63 4.36 -13.60 10.12
C LEU A 63 4.84 -14.78 10.98
N ARG A 64 6.14 -14.87 11.27
CA ARG A 64 6.68 -15.92 12.15
C ARG A 64 6.12 -15.83 13.56
N ARG A 65 5.99 -14.61 14.10
CA ARG A 65 5.38 -14.35 15.41
C ARG A 65 3.93 -14.82 15.46
N MET A 66 3.09 -14.36 14.53
CA MET A 66 1.66 -14.72 14.49
C MET A 66 1.44 -16.22 14.34
N ARG A 67 2.25 -16.90 13.50
CA ARG A 67 2.19 -18.36 13.34
C ARG A 67 2.59 -19.10 14.60
N ARG A 68 3.70 -18.70 15.24
CA ARG A 68 4.16 -19.31 16.49
C ARG A 68 3.15 -19.14 17.63
N GLU A 69 2.48 -18.00 17.69
CA GLU A 69 1.49 -17.67 18.71
C GLU A 69 0.06 -18.10 18.35
N GLY A 70 -0.16 -18.74 17.20
CA GLY A 70 -1.48 -19.25 16.78
C GLY A 70 -2.53 -18.16 16.50
N LEU A 71 -2.12 -16.95 16.14
CA LEU A 71 -3.00 -15.78 16.02
C LEU A 71 -3.78 -15.79 14.70
N ALA A 72 -4.93 -16.46 14.70
CA ALA A 72 -5.80 -16.62 13.53
C ALA A 72 -6.58 -15.35 13.15
N ASN A 73 -6.75 -14.41 14.08
CA ASN A 73 -7.45 -13.13 13.90
C ASN A 73 -6.56 -12.01 13.32
N VAL A 74 -5.37 -12.33 12.82
CA VAL A 74 -4.45 -11.38 12.19
C VAL A 74 -4.30 -11.66 10.69
N ARG A 75 -4.33 -10.59 9.90
CA ARG A 75 -3.94 -10.57 8.49
C ARG A 75 -2.89 -9.49 8.28
N LEU A 76 -1.85 -9.81 7.51
CA LEU A 76 -0.73 -8.89 7.27
C LEU A 76 -0.67 -8.58 5.79
N TYR A 77 -0.40 -7.32 5.46
CA TYR A 77 -0.17 -6.82 4.11
C TYR A 77 1.23 -6.19 4.04
N HIS A 78 1.97 -6.54 3.00
CA HIS A 78 3.26 -5.94 2.68
C HIS A 78 3.04 -4.79 1.68
N GLY A 79 3.12 -3.56 2.16
CA GLY A 79 2.93 -2.35 1.36
C GLY A 79 2.43 -1.16 2.18
N GLN A 80 2.03 -0.11 1.47
CA GLN A 80 1.66 1.18 2.04
C GLN A 80 0.34 1.13 2.82
N GLY A 81 0.30 1.77 3.99
CA GLY A 81 -0.93 1.92 4.78
C GLY A 81 -2.09 2.58 4.02
N PRO A 82 -1.86 3.71 3.30
CA PRO A 82 -2.88 4.34 2.47
C PRO A 82 -3.50 3.40 1.42
N PHE A 83 -2.70 2.51 0.83
CA PHE A 83 -3.21 1.49 -0.10
C PHE A 83 -4.10 0.48 0.62
N ALA A 84 -3.68 -0.02 1.78
CA ALA A 84 -4.48 -0.96 2.57
C ALA A 84 -5.83 -0.34 2.96
N LEU A 85 -5.82 0.91 3.44
CA LEU A 85 -7.02 1.66 3.79
C LEU A 85 -7.97 1.82 2.59
N ARG A 86 -7.45 2.15 1.42
CA ARG A 86 -8.27 2.38 0.22
C ARG A 86 -8.82 1.09 -0.38
N ASN A 87 -7.96 0.08 -0.50
CA ASN A 87 -8.18 -1.08 -1.37
C ASN A 87 -8.46 -2.39 -0.63
N LEU A 88 -8.20 -2.46 0.68
CA LEU A 88 -8.41 -3.67 1.48
C LEU A 88 -9.50 -3.49 2.56
N VAL A 89 -10.07 -2.29 2.68
CA VAL A 89 -11.11 -1.96 3.66
C VAL A 89 -12.32 -1.38 2.96
N LEU A 90 -13.50 -1.97 3.23
CA LEU A 90 -14.77 -1.49 2.71
C LEU A 90 -15.19 -0.17 3.38
N PRO A 91 -15.91 0.72 2.67
CA PRO A 91 -16.46 1.93 3.26
C PRO A 91 -17.29 1.65 4.50
N GLY A 92 -17.14 2.48 5.54
CA GLY A 92 -17.93 2.37 6.78
C GLY A 92 -17.76 1.08 7.60
N THR A 93 -16.68 0.31 7.41
CA THR A 93 -16.49 -0.98 8.11
C THR A 93 -15.42 -0.97 9.20
N LEU A 94 -14.55 0.05 9.23
CA LEU A 94 -13.37 0.07 10.08
C LEU A 94 -13.70 0.65 11.46
N ASP A 95 -13.44 -0.10 12.53
CA ASP A 95 -13.68 0.34 13.91
C ASP A 95 -12.55 1.23 14.41
N GLN A 96 -11.30 0.87 14.08
CA GLN A 96 -10.14 1.62 14.53
C GLN A 96 -8.95 1.57 13.55
N VAL A 97 -8.22 2.67 13.47
CA VAL A 97 -6.87 2.73 12.88
C VAL A 97 -5.86 3.00 13.98
N ILE A 98 -4.73 2.32 13.93
CA ILE A 98 -3.63 2.52 14.89
C ILE A 98 -2.38 2.90 14.12
N VAL A 99 -1.76 4.01 14.51
CA VAL A 99 -0.51 4.52 13.96
C VAL A 99 0.45 4.79 15.11
N ASN A 100 1.47 3.96 15.24
CA ASN A 100 2.46 4.04 16.31
C ASN A 100 3.82 4.46 15.76
N PHE A 101 4.36 5.57 16.26
CA PHE A 101 5.69 6.13 15.93
C PHE A 101 5.95 6.21 14.42
N PRO A 102 5.08 6.88 13.65
CA PRO A 102 5.28 7.04 12.21
C PRO A 102 6.54 7.88 11.93
N ASP A 103 7.10 7.71 10.74
CA ASP A 103 8.26 8.49 10.31
C ASP A 103 7.93 10.00 10.34
N PRO A 104 8.66 10.81 11.13
CA PRO A 104 8.25 12.18 11.41
C PRO A 104 8.53 13.16 10.27
N TRP A 105 9.44 12.81 9.36
CA TRP A 105 9.94 13.66 8.28
C TRP A 105 10.16 15.12 8.74
N PRO A 106 11.20 15.39 9.57
CA PRO A 106 11.29 16.64 10.33
C PRO A 106 11.58 17.88 9.48
N LYS A 107 12.18 17.70 8.30
CA LYS A 107 12.50 18.81 7.39
C LYS A 107 11.21 19.28 6.70
N LYS A 108 10.96 20.60 6.69
CA LYS A 108 9.75 21.20 6.09
C LYS A 108 9.48 20.71 4.65
N ARG A 109 10.52 20.61 3.83
CA ARG A 109 10.47 20.11 2.45
C ARG A 109 10.13 18.62 2.27
N HIS A 110 9.97 17.87 3.36
CA HIS A 110 9.60 16.45 3.35
C HIS A 110 8.25 16.23 4.05
N GLN A 111 7.54 17.29 4.45
CA GLN A 111 6.25 17.17 5.14
C GLN A 111 5.19 16.53 4.25
N GLU A 112 5.33 16.61 2.93
CA GLU A 112 4.50 15.90 1.96
C GLU A 112 4.58 14.37 2.09
N ARG A 113 5.65 13.85 2.71
CA ARG A 113 5.85 12.41 2.96
C ARG A 113 5.22 11.93 4.27
N ARG A 114 4.69 12.83 5.09
CA ARG A 114 3.99 12.45 6.33
C ARG A 114 2.71 11.69 6.00
N LEU A 115 2.42 10.67 6.79
CA LEU A 115 1.23 9.84 6.61
C LEU A 115 -0.06 10.62 6.91
N LEU A 116 -0.12 11.28 8.07
CA LEU A 116 -1.33 11.91 8.59
C LEU A 116 -1.51 13.33 8.05
N ARG A 117 -1.75 13.41 6.75
CA ARG A 117 -2.11 14.62 6.01
C ARG A 117 -3.62 14.74 5.85
N GLU A 118 -4.10 15.92 5.48
CA GLU A 118 -5.52 16.20 5.23
C GLU A 118 -6.14 15.14 4.30
N ALA A 119 -5.48 14.81 3.18
CA ALA A 119 -5.96 13.82 2.22
C ALA A 119 -6.14 12.42 2.85
N PHE A 120 -5.24 12.01 3.76
CA PHE A 120 -5.37 10.75 4.48
C PHE A 120 -6.57 10.79 5.42
N PHE A 121 -6.74 11.87 6.19
CA PHE A 121 -7.88 12.04 7.09
C PHE A 121 -9.22 12.07 6.35
N ARG A 122 -9.30 12.74 5.19
CA ARG A 122 -10.50 12.73 4.33
C ARG A 122 -10.85 11.31 3.89
N ARG A 123 -9.90 10.58 3.32
CA ARG A 123 -10.11 9.19 2.89
C ARG A 123 -10.49 8.27 4.05
N LEU A 124 -9.78 8.38 5.18
CA LEU A 124 -10.04 7.61 6.38
C LEU A 124 -11.49 7.76 6.86
N SER A 125 -12.06 8.96 6.74
CA SER A 125 -13.42 9.22 7.20
C SER A 125 -14.43 8.33 6.46
N THR A 126 -14.20 8.01 5.19
CA THR A 126 -15.08 7.14 4.39
C THR A 126 -14.96 5.66 4.74
N ARG A 127 -13.90 5.27 5.46
CA ARG A 127 -13.65 3.86 5.84
C ARG A 127 -14.07 3.55 7.26
N LEU A 128 -13.95 4.51 8.16
CA LEU A 128 -14.37 4.36 9.54
C LEU A 128 -15.90 4.20 9.64
N LYS A 129 -16.33 3.30 10.53
CA LYS A 129 -17.70 3.29 11.06
C LYS A 129 -18.01 4.63 11.75
N SER A 130 -19.28 4.95 11.90
CA SER A 130 -19.71 6.06 12.77
C SER A 130 -19.16 5.84 14.19
N GLY A 131 -18.47 6.83 14.75
CA GLY A 131 -17.78 6.71 16.04
C GLY A 131 -16.45 5.93 16.01
N GLY A 132 -16.05 5.38 14.85
CA GLY A 132 -14.73 4.80 14.65
C GLY A 132 -13.62 5.85 14.81
N SER A 133 -12.39 5.40 15.05
CA SER A 133 -11.29 6.31 15.42
C SER A 133 -9.94 5.97 14.80
N LEU A 134 -9.06 6.97 14.68
CA LEU A 134 -7.63 6.76 14.54
C LEU A 134 -6.93 7.08 15.86
N LEU A 135 -6.02 6.21 16.28
CA LEU A 135 -5.13 6.42 17.42
C LEU A 135 -3.72 6.69 16.91
N LEU A 136 -3.21 7.89 17.21
CA LEU A 136 -1.82 8.26 16.94
C LEU A 136 -1.04 8.21 18.25
N THR A 137 0.10 7.52 18.25
CA THR A 137 1.13 7.67 19.29
C THR A 137 2.46 8.05 18.63
N THR A 138 3.15 9.08 19.11
CA THR A 138 4.44 9.52 18.56
C THR A 138 5.31 10.17 19.63
N ASP A 139 6.63 10.11 19.46
CA ASP A 139 7.63 10.80 20.27
C ASP A 139 8.03 12.17 19.68
N HIS A 140 7.45 12.55 18.55
CA HIS A 140 7.83 13.76 17.81
C HIS A 140 6.74 14.84 17.89
N GLU A 141 6.91 15.83 18.76
CA GLU A 141 5.93 16.90 19.00
C GLU A 141 5.51 17.64 17.71
N GLY A 142 6.46 17.97 16.83
CA GLY A 142 6.15 18.65 15.56
C GLY A 142 5.42 17.79 14.52
N TYR A 143 5.39 16.47 14.70
CA TYR A 143 4.56 15.57 13.89
C TYR A 143 3.18 15.46 14.52
N PHE A 144 3.14 15.38 15.85
CA PHE A 144 1.90 15.38 16.61
C PHE A 144 1.06 16.63 16.31
N ARG A 145 1.62 17.84 16.49
CA ARG A 145 0.92 19.10 16.17
C ARG A 145 0.46 19.17 14.71
N PHE A 146 1.32 18.74 13.79
CA PHE A 146 0.96 18.66 12.37
C PHE A 146 -0.25 17.76 12.12
N ALA A 147 -0.30 16.57 12.73
CA ALA A 147 -1.45 15.66 12.56
C ALA A 147 -2.73 16.25 13.16
N LEU A 148 -2.65 17.01 14.26
CA LEU A 148 -3.79 17.73 14.83
C LEU A 148 -4.32 18.79 13.85
N GLU A 149 -3.43 19.64 13.33
CA GLU A 149 -3.78 20.70 12.36
C GLU A 149 -4.37 20.13 11.06
N GLU A 150 -3.77 19.07 10.52
CA GLU A 150 -4.26 18.42 9.29
C GLU A 150 -5.63 17.77 9.49
N ALA A 151 -5.91 17.19 10.66
CA ALA A 151 -7.23 16.68 10.98
C ALA A 151 -8.26 17.80 11.15
N GLU A 152 -7.89 18.88 11.85
CA GLU A 152 -8.74 20.05 12.08
C GLU A 152 -9.19 20.70 10.76
N ARG A 153 -8.28 20.85 9.78
CA ARG A 153 -8.60 21.36 8.43
C ARG A 153 -9.74 20.62 7.74
N THR A 154 -9.91 19.33 8.03
CA THR A 154 -11.01 18.55 7.43
C THR A 154 -12.37 18.86 8.04
N GLY A 155 -12.42 19.23 9.32
CA GLY A 155 -13.68 19.34 10.08
C GLY A 155 -14.43 18.01 10.27
N LEU A 156 -13.78 16.86 10.04
CA LEU A 156 -14.41 15.53 10.03
C LEU A 156 -14.26 14.77 11.36
N TYR A 157 -13.42 15.26 12.27
CA TYR A 157 -13.01 14.53 13.48
C TYR A 157 -13.17 15.35 14.75
N ARG A 158 -13.59 14.69 15.82
CA ARG A 158 -13.37 15.16 17.19
C ARG A 158 -12.01 14.66 17.61
N VAL A 159 -11.17 15.55 18.12
CA VAL A 159 -9.82 15.20 18.56
C VAL A 159 -9.74 15.20 20.08
N GLU A 160 -9.30 14.08 20.63
CA GLU A 160 -9.09 13.90 22.07
C GLU A 160 -7.61 13.64 22.33
N VAL A 161 -6.91 14.65 22.85
CA VAL A 161 -5.53 14.51 23.31
C VAL A 161 -5.53 13.89 24.70
N ARG A 162 -4.80 12.78 24.88
CA ARG A 162 -4.77 12.01 26.12
C ARG A 162 -3.43 11.28 26.29
N PRO A 163 -3.09 10.82 27.50
CA PRO A 163 -1.90 10.00 27.68
C PRO A 163 -1.94 8.72 26.82
N PRO A 164 -0.80 8.26 26.26
CA PRO A 164 -0.78 7.02 25.50
C PRO A 164 -1.17 5.82 26.38
N PRO A 165 -2.06 4.92 25.92
CA PRO A 165 -2.33 3.69 26.64
C PRO A 165 -1.08 2.81 26.72
N GLU A 166 -0.91 2.05 27.80
CA GLU A 166 0.29 1.27 28.07
C GLU A 166 0.69 0.34 26.90
N ALA A 167 -0.29 -0.29 26.24
CA ALA A 167 -0.05 -1.16 25.08
C ALA A 167 0.71 -0.45 23.95
N HIS A 168 0.42 0.84 23.69
CA HIS A 168 1.11 1.62 22.66
C HIS A 168 2.56 1.96 23.04
N LEU A 169 2.93 1.78 24.31
CA LEU A 169 4.27 2.01 24.83
C LEU A 169 5.15 0.74 24.86
N ARG A 170 4.63 -0.38 24.33
CA ARG A 170 5.34 -1.66 24.23
C ARG A 170 5.85 -1.99 22.82
N THR A 171 5.72 -1.06 21.86
CA THR A 171 6.31 -1.22 20.52
C THR A 171 7.84 -1.22 20.60
N LYS A 172 8.52 -1.73 19.55
CA LYS A 172 9.99 -1.73 19.48
C LYS A 172 10.55 -0.31 19.63
N TYR A 173 9.92 0.65 18.96
CA TYR A 173 10.31 2.06 19.01
C TYR A 173 9.99 2.69 20.35
N ALA A 174 8.80 2.43 20.92
CA ALA A 174 8.44 2.94 22.23
C ALA A 174 9.46 2.55 23.31
N LEU A 175 9.87 1.28 23.36
CA LEU A 175 10.88 0.83 24.33
C LEU A 175 12.22 1.54 24.13
N LYS A 176 12.70 1.61 22.88
CA LYS A 176 13.93 2.34 22.53
C LYS A 176 13.87 3.82 22.93
N TRP A 177 12.72 4.48 22.71
CA TRP A 177 12.56 5.90 23.00
C TRP A 177 12.29 6.20 24.46
N LYS A 178 11.71 5.24 25.20
CA LYS A 178 11.53 5.30 26.65
C LYS A 178 12.89 5.25 27.35
N GLU A 179 13.79 4.39 26.89
CA GLU A 179 15.19 4.35 27.36
C GLU A 179 15.92 5.68 27.10
N ALA A 180 15.59 6.37 26.00
CA ALA A 180 16.15 7.67 25.66
C ALA A 180 15.46 8.86 26.37
N GLY A 181 14.51 8.62 27.28
CA GLY A 181 13.83 9.67 28.04
C GLY A 181 12.93 10.59 27.21
N ARG A 182 12.45 10.14 26.04
CA ARG A 182 11.58 10.96 25.18
C ARG A 182 10.16 11.04 25.74
N THR A 183 9.53 12.21 25.55
CA THR A 183 8.10 12.40 25.80
C THR A 183 7.27 11.78 24.70
N PHE A 184 6.15 11.16 25.06
CA PHE A 184 5.20 10.57 24.11
C PHE A 184 3.90 11.35 24.09
N PHE A 185 3.43 11.61 22.88
CA PHE A 185 2.17 12.29 22.59
C PHE A 185 1.18 11.29 22.03
N HIS A 186 -0.09 11.43 22.40
CA HIS A 186 -1.16 10.58 21.89
C HIS A 186 -2.46 11.35 21.69
N ALA A 187 -3.17 11.01 20.63
CA ALA A 187 -4.48 11.55 20.32
C ALA A 187 -5.37 10.50 19.67
N ALA A 188 -6.66 10.57 19.98
CA ALA A 188 -7.71 9.89 19.25
C ALA A 188 -8.44 10.87 18.32
N PHE A 189 -8.57 10.50 17.05
CA PHE A 189 -9.33 11.23 16.04
C PHE A 189 -10.62 10.44 15.77
N ILE A 190 -11.72 10.86 16.37
CA ILE A 190 -13.00 10.16 16.36
C ILE A 190 -13.86 10.72 15.22
N LYS A 191 -14.32 9.86 14.30
CA LYS A 191 -15.14 10.26 13.15
C LYS A 191 -16.42 10.96 13.63
N LEU A 192 -16.61 12.21 13.20
CA LEU A 192 -17.85 12.98 13.37
C LEU A 192 -18.67 13.05 12.08
N ARG A 193 -17.97 13.21 10.95
CA ARG A 193 -18.55 13.37 9.62
C ARG A 193 -17.74 12.56 8.63
N GLU A 194 -18.32 12.34 7.46
CA GLU A 194 -17.69 11.68 6.33
C GLU A 194 -17.38 12.70 5.24
N ASP A 195 -16.23 12.55 4.60
CA ASP A 195 -15.91 13.30 3.39
C ASP A 195 -16.89 12.91 2.28
N PRO A 196 -17.51 13.88 1.58
CA PRO A 196 -18.54 13.56 0.58
C PRO A 196 -17.95 12.97 -0.71
N ALA A 197 -16.64 13.09 -0.94
CA ALA A 197 -16.03 12.55 -2.14
C ALA A 197 -15.88 11.02 -2.02
N PRO A 198 -16.30 10.25 -3.04
CA PRO A 198 -16.02 8.83 -3.06
C PRO A 198 -14.52 8.60 -3.25
N TRP A 199 -13.97 7.66 -2.49
CA TRP A 199 -12.61 7.17 -2.69
C TRP A 199 -12.71 5.72 -3.17
N PRO A 200 -12.96 5.44 -4.46
CA PRO A 200 -13.05 4.07 -4.96
C PRO A 200 -11.69 3.35 -4.87
N PRO A 201 -11.66 2.01 -4.83
CA PRO A 201 -10.41 1.28 -4.99
C PRO A 201 -9.75 1.61 -6.34
N LEU A 202 -8.43 1.39 -6.45
CA LEU A 202 -7.73 1.46 -7.73
C LEU A 202 -8.37 0.46 -8.71
N ARG A 203 -8.56 0.88 -9.96
CA ARG A 203 -9.12 0.01 -10.99
C ARG A 203 -8.11 -1.09 -11.33
N ARG A 204 -8.59 -2.33 -11.40
CA ARG A 204 -7.81 -3.50 -11.79
C ARG A 204 -8.24 -4.01 -13.16
N TYR A 205 -7.27 -4.49 -13.92
CA TYR A 205 -7.46 -5.16 -15.20
C TYR A 205 -6.97 -6.60 -15.12
N ASP A 206 -7.50 -7.45 -15.99
CA ASP A 206 -7.07 -8.85 -16.07
C ASP A 206 -5.76 -9.02 -16.85
N VAL A 207 -5.52 -8.13 -17.81
CA VAL A 207 -4.34 -8.16 -18.71
C VAL A 207 -3.89 -6.75 -19.07
N ALA A 208 -2.60 -6.62 -19.37
CA ALA A 208 -2.00 -5.46 -20.03
C ALA A 208 -0.94 -5.98 -21.00
N HIS A 209 -1.24 -5.94 -22.29
CA HIS A 209 -0.32 -6.41 -23.33
C HIS A 209 -0.69 -5.83 -24.70
N ALA A 210 0.27 -5.88 -25.62
CA ALA A 210 0.06 -5.73 -27.04
C ALA A 210 0.70 -6.90 -27.80
N LEU A 211 0.17 -7.15 -28.99
CA LEU A 211 0.77 -8.02 -29.99
C LEU A 211 1.21 -7.15 -31.17
N LEU A 212 2.45 -7.32 -31.60
CA LEU A 212 3.05 -6.55 -32.68
C LEU A 212 3.51 -7.48 -33.82
N SER A 213 3.43 -7.01 -35.06
CA SER A 213 4.11 -7.59 -36.21
C SER A 213 5.55 -7.09 -36.30
N GLY A 214 6.39 -7.82 -37.03
CA GLY A 214 7.82 -7.53 -37.17
C GLY A 214 8.71 -8.53 -36.46
N GLU A 215 10.01 -8.24 -36.44
CA GLU A 215 11.00 -9.09 -35.79
C GLU A 215 11.33 -8.57 -34.39
N LEU A 216 11.62 -9.49 -33.46
CA LEU A 216 12.13 -9.12 -32.14
C LEU A 216 13.45 -8.35 -32.32
N PRO A 217 13.61 -7.13 -31.78
CA PRO A 217 14.82 -6.35 -31.97
C PRO A 217 16.03 -7.05 -31.33
N GLN A 218 17.23 -6.75 -31.83
CA GLN A 218 18.47 -7.35 -31.31
C GLN A 218 18.83 -6.80 -29.92
N ASP A 219 18.54 -5.53 -29.71
CA ASP A 219 18.70 -4.78 -28.48
C ASP A 219 17.41 -4.04 -28.10
N LEU A 220 17.32 -3.59 -26.85
CA LEU A 220 16.18 -2.82 -26.36
C LEU A 220 16.69 -1.79 -25.34
N ALA A 221 17.06 -0.61 -25.84
CA ALA A 221 17.65 0.45 -25.02
C ALA A 221 16.59 1.20 -24.18
N LEU A 222 16.23 0.63 -23.02
CA LEU A 222 15.24 1.20 -22.10
C LEU A 222 15.75 1.50 -20.70
N GLU A 223 16.96 1.08 -20.36
CA GLU A 223 17.47 1.19 -19.00
C GLU A 223 17.47 2.63 -18.47
N LYS A 224 17.14 2.77 -17.19
CA LYS A 224 17.07 4.03 -16.44
C LYS A 224 16.16 5.09 -17.10
N THR A 225 15.17 4.65 -17.87
CA THR A 225 14.20 5.56 -18.49
C THR A 225 13.01 5.78 -17.57
N ALA A 226 12.81 7.02 -17.13
CA ALA A 226 11.59 7.43 -16.44
C ALA A 226 10.53 7.85 -17.47
N VAL A 227 9.31 7.35 -17.31
CA VAL A 227 8.16 7.64 -18.17
C VAL A 227 7.03 8.20 -17.32
N ARG A 228 6.57 9.40 -17.67
CA ARG A 228 5.36 9.99 -17.09
C ARG A 228 4.13 9.29 -17.68
N LEU A 229 3.28 8.77 -16.81
CA LEU A 229 2.06 8.09 -17.21
C LEU A 229 0.84 9.00 -16.98
N LYS A 230 -0.31 8.60 -17.51
CA LYS A 230 -1.60 9.24 -17.20
C LYS A 230 -1.85 9.23 -15.69
N GLU A 231 -1.64 8.07 -15.07
CA GLU A 231 -1.69 7.88 -13.63
C GLU A 231 -0.30 7.43 -13.17
N GLY A 232 0.41 8.29 -12.45
CA GLY A 232 1.70 7.94 -11.86
C GLY A 232 2.93 8.06 -12.77
N VAL A 233 3.94 7.24 -12.50
CA VAL A 233 5.24 7.20 -13.18
C VAL A 233 5.73 5.77 -13.26
N ALA A 234 6.38 5.42 -14.36
CA ALA A 234 7.14 4.18 -14.48
C ALA A 234 8.63 4.50 -14.66
N VAL A 235 9.50 3.63 -14.16
CA VAL A 235 10.94 3.66 -14.42
C VAL A 235 11.36 2.28 -14.90
N PHE A 236 11.83 2.19 -16.14
CA PHE A 236 12.47 0.99 -16.65
C PHE A 236 13.88 0.93 -16.09
N LEU A 237 14.12 0.05 -15.11
CA LEU A 237 15.36 0.02 -14.33
C LEU A 237 16.46 -0.72 -15.08
N GLU A 238 16.17 -1.92 -15.56
CA GLU A 238 17.15 -2.83 -16.16
C GLU A 238 16.49 -3.69 -17.24
N VAL A 239 17.23 -4.01 -18.31
CA VAL A 239 16.77 -4.89 -19.38
C VAL A 239 17.66 -6.12 -19.43
N ALA A 240 17.04 -7.30 -19.28
CA ALA A 240 17.73 -8.58 -19.39
C ALA A 240 17.30 -9.32 -20.66
N ARG A 241 18.27 -9.83 -21.45
CA ARG A 241 18.00 -10.70 -22.59
C ARG A 241 17.86 -12.15 -22.13
N GLY A 242 16.68 -12.72 -22.27
CA GLY A 242 16.41 -14.15 -22.13
C GLY A 242 16.58 -14.91 -23.45
N LYS A 243 16.21 -16.20 -23.50
CA LYS A 243 16.25 -16.99 -24.74
C LYS A 243 15.20 -16.50 -25.75
N GLU A 244 13.96 -16.36 -25.32
CA GLU A 244 12.80 -16.05 -26.17
C GLU A 244 12.54 -14.55 -26.38
N GLY A 245 13.25 -13.69 -25.65
CA GLY A 245 12.88 -12.29 -25.55
C GLY A 245 13.71 -11.48 -24.56
N PHE A 246 13.16 -10.34 -24.18
CA PHE A 246 13.64 -9.44 -23.15
C PHE A 246 12.72 -9.45 -21.94
N TYR A 247 13.32 -9.20 -20.78
CA TYR A 247 12.63 -8.89 -19.54
C TYR A 247 13.06 -7.50 -19.09
N VAL A 248 12.10 -6.65 -18.74
CA VAL A 248 12.36 -5.29 -18.29
C VAL A 248 11.91 -5.19 -16.84
N LEU A 249 12.87 -5.02 -15.92
CA LEU A 249 12.58 -4.70 -14.54
C LEU A 249 12.02 -3.28 -14.49
N THR A 250 10.78 -3.15 -14.04
CA THR A 250 10.04 -1.89 -14.09
C THR A 250 9.51 -1.55 -12.71
N HIS A 251 9.84 -0.34 -12.25
CA HIS A 251 9.27 0.27 -11.06
C HIS A 251 8.07 1.13 -11.45
N VAL A 252 6.92 0.95 -10.81
CA VAL A 252 5.71 1.73 -11.07
C VAL A 252 5.20 2.33 -9.77
N GLU A 253 4.97 3.64 -9.77
CA GLU A 253 4.32 4.36 -8.67
C GLU A 253 3.03 5.01 -9.16
N GLU A 254 1.92 4.73 -8.50
CA GLU A 254 0.59 5.26 -8.79
C GLU A 254 -0.18 5.51 -7.50
N GLU A 255 -0.43 6.79 -7.20
CA GLU A 255 -1.12 7.22 -5.97
C GLU A 255 -0.54 6.56 -4.70
N ASP A 256 -1.21 5.53 -4.18
CA ASP A 256 -0.86 4.82 -2.95
C ASP A 256 -0.12 3.50 -3.19
N LEU A 257 0.01 3.07 -4.45
CA LEU A 257 0.61 1.81 -4.85
C LEU A 257 2.00 2.05 -5.45
N THR A 258 2.99 1.38 -4.88
CA THR A 258 4.31 1.21 -5.47
C THR A 258 4.50 -0.28 -5.75
N GLN A 259 4.91 -0.63 -6.95
CA GLN A 259 5.17 -2.02 -7.34
C GLN A 259 6.39 -2.13 -8.25
N ASP A 260 7.25 -3.10 -7.93
CA ASP A 260 8.30 -3.57 -8.82
C ASP A 260 7.79 -4.80 -9.55
N LEU A 261 7.80 -4.75 -10.88
CA LEU A 261 7.26 -5.81 -11.75
C LEU A 261 8.19 -6.06 -12.93
N LEU A 262 7.93 -7.16 -13.62
CA LEU A 262 8.65 -7.54 -14.83
C LEU A 262 7.74 -7.35 -16.04
N LEU A 263 8.15 -6.51 -16.98
CA LEU A 263 7.57 -6.52 -18.32
C LEU A 263 8.35 -7.53 -19.18
N GLU A 264 7.70 -8.12 -20.16
CA GLU A 264 8.31 -9.07 -21.09
C GLU A 264 8.03 -8.67 -22.53
N VAL A 265 9.05 -8.79 -23.38
CA VAL A 265 8.93 -8.71 -24.84
C VAL A 265 9.45 -10.01 -25.41
N ARG A 266 8.63 -10.83 -26.04
CA ARG A 266 9.04 -12.16 -26.51
C ARG A 266 8.41 -12.55 -27.82
N LYS A 267 9.06 -13.48 -28.52
CA LYS A 267 8.46 -14.12 -29.69
C LYS A 267 7.17 -14.86 -29.28
N SER A 268 6.21 -14.85 -30.19
CA SER A 268 4.95 -15.58 -30.09
C SER A 268 4.56 -16.12 -31.47
N ALA A 269 3.62 -17.07 -31.52
CA ALA A 269 3.11 -17.60 -32.78
C ALA A 269 2.44 -16.54 -33.68
N ARG A 270 2.09 -15.37 -33.13
CA ARG A 270 1.39 -14.29 -33.85
C ARG A 270 2.24 -13.02 -34.01
N GLY A 271 3.56 -13.10 -33.84
CA GLY A 271 4.47 -11.96 -33.86
C GLY A 271 5.18 -11.75 -32.53
N VAL A 272 5.38 -10.51 -32.13
CA VAL A 272 6.04 -10.15 -30.86
C VAL A 272 5.00 -9.79 -29.82
N TYR A 273 5.03 -10.47 -28.68
CA TYR A 273 4.21 -10.15 -27.52
C TYR A 273 4.96 -9.18 -26.61
N ALA A 274 4.32 -8.08 -26.22
CA ALA A 274 4.81 -7.15 -25.20
C ALA A 274 3.77 -7.04 -24.08
N GLY A 275 4.14 -7.30 -22.82
CA GLY A 275 3.17 -7.29 -21.75
C GLY A 275 3.76 -7.47 -20.36
N VAL A 276 2.88 -7.67 -19.38
CA VAL A 276 3.28 -7.89 -17.98
C VAL A 276 3.53 -9.36 -17.73
N SER A 277 4.71 -9.70 -17.20
CA SER A 277 5.00 -11.05 -16.75
C SER A 277 4.19 -11.40 -15.51
N ARG A 278 3.72 -12.64 -15.39
CA ARG A 278 3.00 -13.10 -14.19
C ARG A 278 3.90 -13.26 -12.95
N PHE A 279 5.22 -13.17 -13.14
CA PHE A 279 6.19 -13.25 -12.06
C PHE A 279 5.91 -12.19 -10.98
N GLY A 280 5.90 -12.62 -9.71
CA GLY A 280 5.64 -11.72 -8.57
C GLY A 280 4.16 -11.41 -8.30
N SER A 281 3.20 -11.92 -9.09
CA SER A 281 1.77 -11.61 -8.95
C SER A 281 1.47 -10.10 -9.02
N PRO A 282 1.84 -9.42 -10.13
CA PRO A 282 1.67 -7.97 -10.26
C PRO A 282 0.21 -7.55 -10.25
N LEU A 283 -0.03 -6.30 -9.84
CA LEU A 283 -1.34 -5.69 -9.89
C LEU A 283 -1.46 -4.87 -11.15
N ILE A 284 -2.28 -5.33 -12.10
CA ILE A 284 -2.48 -4.61 -13.35
C ILE A 284 -3.45 -3.45 -13.09
N THR A 285 -2.89 -2.27 -12.87
CA THR A 285 -3.59 -0.99 -12.70
C THR A 285 -3.42 -0.09 -13.94
N GLU A 286 -4.01 1.11 -13.94
CA GLU A 286 -3.86 2.09 -15.02
C GLU A 286 -2.39 2.45 -15.27
N ALA A 287 -1.59 2.64 -14.22
CA ALA A 287 -0.16 2.88 -14.36
C ALA A 287 0.60 1.71 -14.96
N VAL A 288 0.25 0.46 -14.60
CA VAL A 288 0.91 -0.71 -15.20
C VAL A 288 0.56 -0.83 -16.68
N LYS A 289 -0.70 -0.58 -17.03
CA LYS A 289 -1.15 -0.47 -18.42
C LYS A 289 -0.36 0.59 -19.20
N GLY A 290 -0.23 1.79 -18.64
CA GLY A 290 0.60 2.86 -19.19
C GLY A 290 2.07 2.49 -19.33
N ALA A 291 2.65 1.73 -18.39
CA ALA A 291 4.03 1.25 -18.49
C ALA A 291 4.20 0.25 -19.65
N VAL A 292 3.23 -0.63 -19.88
CA VAL A 292 3.23 -1.50 -21.07
C VAL A 292 3.07 -0.68 -22.35
N ARG A 293 2.20 0.33 -22.38
CA ARG A 293 2.06 1.22 -23.55
C ARG A 293 3.37 1.93 -23.88
N ALA A 294 4.08 2.43 -22.87
CA ALA A 294 5.38 3.07 -23.05
C ALA A 294 6.46 2.10 -23.57
N LEU A 295 6.40 0.82 -23.17
CA LEU A 295 7.24 -0.23 -23.74
C LEU A 295 6.87 -0.51 -25.21
N VAL A 296 5.58 -0.52 -25.54
CA VAL A 296 5.07 -0.69 -26.91
C VAL A 296 5.52 0.46 -27.82
N ASP A 297 5.41 1.72 -27.37
CA ASP A 297 5.89 2.90 -28.12
C ASP A 297 7.37 2.76 -28.50
N ARG A 298 8.16 2.14 -27.62
CA ARG A 298 9.58 1.90 -27.86
C ARG A 298 9.81 0.78 -28.86
N LEU A 299 8.97 -0.25 -28.89
CA LEU A 299 9.02 -1.28 -29.93
C LEU A 299 8.58 -0.74 -31.29
N GLU A 300 7.59 0.14 -31.33
CA GLU A 300 7.19 0.84 -32.57
C GLU A 300 8.34 1.69 -33.12
N ALA A 301 9.12 2.34 -32.25
CA ALA A 301 10.34 3.04 -32.65
C ALA A 301 11.44 2.11 -33.22
N HIS A 302 11.37 0.80 -32.97
CA HIS A 302 12.25 -0.21 -33.59
C HIS A 302 11.64 -0.79 -34.89
N GLY A 303 10.54 -0.22 -35.40
CA GLY A 303 9.91 -0.64 -36.65
C GLY A 303 8.91 -1.81 -36.51
N LEU A 304 8.48 -2.14 -35.30
CA LEU A 304 7.36 -3.06 -35.08
C LEU A 304 6.03 -2.31 -35.24
N GLU A 305 4.97 -3.01 -35.61
CA GLU A 305 3.64 -2.41 -35.77
C GLU A 305 2.61 -3.12 -34.89
N VAL A 306 1.76 -2.37 -34.17
CA VAL A 306 0.77 -2.94 -33.28
C VAL A 306 -0.38 -3.59 -34.07
N VAL A 307 -0.62 -4.88 -33.83
CA VAL A 307 -1.70 -5.67 -34.43
C VAL A 307 -2.90 -5.81 -33.48
N GLN A 308 -2.65 -5.82 -32.17
CA GLN A 308 -3.67 -5.87 -31.14
C GLN A 308 -3.16 -5.13 -29.89
N ASP A 309 -3.99 -4.24 -29.33
CA ASP A 309 -3.62 -3.42 -28.17
C ASP A 309 -4.62 -3.61 -27.02
N HIS A 310 -4.14 -4.05 -25.86
CA HIS A 310 -4.86 -4.09 -24.59
C HIS A 310 -4.15 -3.28 -23.50
N THR A 311 -3.23 -2.39 -23.89
CA THR A 311 -2.52 -1.46 -23.00
C THR A 311 -3.38 -0.29 -22.56
#